data_AF-A0A2H3BCP6-F1
#
_entry.id   AF-A0A2H3BCP6-F1
#
_cell.length_a   1.000
_cell.length_b   1.000
_cell.length_c   1.000
_cell.angle_alpha   90.00
_cell.angle_beta   90.00
_cell.angle_gamma   90.00
#
_symmetry.space_group_name_H-M   'P 1'
#
loop_
_entity.id
_entity.type
_entity.pdbx_description
1 polymer ?
#
loop_
_entity_poly.entity_id
_entity_poly.type
_entity_poly.pdbx_seq_one_letter_code
_entity_poly.pdbx_strand_id
1 'polypeptide(L)'
;MDNPYLAHLPPSQRGAGSSKANMDTSKEPLFGFLPRKVTYVLALAEVQEHDVNPFTKQLHSAQYKKILASREKLPVYSQMDDFFKME
;
A
#
# COMPACT_ATOMS: atom_id res chain seq x y z
N MET A 1 11.26 -11.21 24.68
CA MET A 1 12.06 -12.26 24.01
C MET A 1 12.87 -11.57 22.93
N ASP A 2 14.17 -11.42 23.14
CA ASP A 2 15.05 -10.82 22.13
C ASP A 2 15.26 -11.80 20.99
N ASN A 3 15.30 -11.28 19.75
CA ASN A 3 15.54 -12.10 18.57
C ASN A 3 16.98 -12.67 18.61
N PRO A 4 17.18 -13.99 18.78
CA PRO A 4 18.52 -14.58 18.95
C PRO A 4 19.42 -14.37 17.72
N TYR A 5 18.81 -14.18 16.55
CA TYR A 5 19.54 -13.91 15.31
C TYR A 5 20.14 -12.50 15.25
N LEU A 6 19.72 -11.57 16.11
CA LEU A 6 20.23 -10.17 16.14
C LEU A 6 21.20 -9.90 17.30
N ALA A 7 21.56 -10.94 18.08
CA ALA A 7 22.38 -10.78 19.29
C ALA A 7 23.81 -10.25 19.05
N HIS A 8 24.32 -10.42 17.83
CA HIS A 8 25.66 -9.97 17.42
C HIS A 8 25.72 -8.49 17.03
N LEU A 9 24.57 -7.83 16.84
CA LEU A 9 24.50 -6.41 16.51
C LEU A 9 24.57 -5.54 17.78
N PRO A 10 25.08 -4.31 17.72
CA PRO A 10 24.95 -3.33 18.80
C PRO A 10 23.49 -3.13 19.21
N PRO A 11 23.15 -2.91 20.50
CA PRO A 11 21.76 -2.74 20.95
C PRO A 11 20.94 -1.73 20.15
N SER A 12 21.57 -0.64 19.69
CA SER A 12 20.95 0.40 18.85
C SER A 12 20.53 -0.07 17.45
N GLN A 13 21.03 -1.22 17.00
CA GLN A 13 20.77 -1.83 15.70
C GLN A 13 19.95 -3.12 15.80
N ARG A 14 19.52 -3.52 17.01
CA ARG A 14 18.70 -4.73 17.24
C ARG A 14 17.21 -4.54 16.97
N GLY A 15 16.78 -3.33 16.59
CA GLY A 15 15.43 -3.01 16.17
C GLY A 15 15.39 -2.52 14.73
N ALA A 16 14.24 -2.67 14.06
CA ALA A 16 13.99 -1.98 12.79
C ALA A 16 14.06 -0.48 13.05
N GLY A 17 15.11 0.18 12.53
CA GLY A 17 15.28 1.62 12.65
C GLY A 17 14.11 2.34 11.98
N SER A 18 13.20 2.90 12.77
CA SER A 18 12.20 3.83 12.26
C SER A 18 12.95 5.12 11.92
N SER A 19 13.33 5.30 10.65
CA SER A 19 13.71 6.60 10.13
C SER A 19 12.50 7.51 10.25
N LYS A 20 12.43 8.30 11.33
CA LYS A 20 11.47 9.40 11.48
C LYS A 20 11.86 10.51 10.49
N ALA A 21 11.55 10.32 9.23
CA ALA A 21 11.30 11.46 8.35
C ALA A 21 9.99 12.09 8.86
N ASN A 22 10.05 13.36 9.24
CA ASN A 22 8.89 14.15 9.68
C ASN A 22 8.03 14.53 8.45
N MET A 23 7.68 13.53 7.65
CA MET A 23 6.77 13.64 6.52
C MET A 23 5.37 13.42 7.10
N ASP A 24 4.45 14.34 6.81
CA ASP A 24 3.04 14.13 7.13
C ASP A 24 2.53 12.94 6.30
N THR A 25 2.66 11.74 6.89
CA THR A 25 2.26 10.49 6.24
C THR A 25 0.75 10.39 6.09
N SER A 26 -0.03 11.29 6.71
CA SER A 26 -1.50 11.27 6.60
C SER A 26 -1.99 11.47 5.16
N LYS A 27 -1.14 12.01 4.28
CA LYS A 27 -1.41 12.20 2.85
C LYS A 27 -0.84 11.10 1.96
N GLU A 28 -0.23 10.07 2.54
CA GLU A 28 0.26 8.93 1.76
C GLU A 28 -0.90 7.97 1.43
N PRO A 29 -0.94 7.36 0.23
CA PRO A 29 -2.11 6.60 -0.24
C PRO A 29 -2.34 5.29 0.52
N LEU A 30 -1.34 4.83 1.29
CA LEU A 30 -1.44 3.62 2.12
C LEU A 30 -1.54 3.96 3.62
N PHE A 31 -1.72 5.22 3.97
CA PHE A 31 -1.83 5.61 5.37
C PHE A 31 -3.06 4.96 6.01
N GLY A 32 -2.87 4.30 7.16
CA GLY A 32 -3.94 3.60 7.87
C GLY A 32 -4.28 2.20 7.34
N PHE A 33 -3.61 1.70 6.30
CA PHE A 33 -3.81 0.34 5.82
C PHE A 33 -3.29 -0.69 6.82
N LEU A 34 -4.17 -1.59 7.26
CA LEU A 34 -3.82 -2.71 8.13
C LEU A 34 -3.56 -3.97 7.30
N PRO A 35 -2.40 -4.65 7.48
CA PRO A 35 -2.10 -5.89 6.77
C PRO A 35 -3.21 -6.93 6.95
N ARG A 36 -3.66 -7.54 5.85
CA ARG A 36 -4.75 -8.56 5.81
C ARG A 36 -6.11 -8.07 6.32
N LYS A 37 -6.34 -6.76 6.29
CA LYS A 37 -7.63 -6.12 6.61
C LYS A 37 -8.04 -5.10 5.55
N VAL A 38 -7.46 -5.22 4.36
CA VAL A 38 -7.71 -4.31 3.24
C VAL A 38 -8.90 -4.83 2.45
N THR A 39 -9.97 -4.04 2.39
CA THR A 39 -11.11 -4.31 1.51
C THR A 39 -10.89 -3.71 0.13
N TYR A 40 -11.59 -4.25 -0.87
CA TYR A 40 -11.55 -3.70 -2.24
C TYR A 40 -11.90 -2.20 -2.28
N VAL A 41 -12.95 -1.80 -1.56
CA VAL A 41 -13.39 -0.39 -1.51
C VAL A 41 -12.28 0.54 -0.98
N LEU A 42 -11.56 0.11 0.06
CA LEU A 42 -10.41 0.87 0.59
C LEU A 42 -9.27 0.93 -0.43
N ALA A 43 -8.96 -0.18 -1.10
CA ALA A 43 -7.92 -0.23 -2.12
C ALA A 43 -8.23 0.64 -3.34
N LEU A 44 -9.50 0.74 -3.76
CA LEU A 44 -9.87 1.62 -4.86
C LEU A 44 -9.72 3.11 -4.52
N ALA A 45 -10.43 3.53 -3.47
CA ALA A 45 -10.56 4.95 -3.14
C ALA A 45 -9.21 5.57 -2.79
N GLU A 46 -8.40 4.86 -2.00
CA GLU A 46 -7.16 5.41 -1.45
C GLU A 46 -5.94 5.15 -2.33
N VAL A 47 -5.96 4.14 -3.21
CA VAL A 47 -4.78 3.76 -4.00
C VAL A 47 -4.98 3.91 -5.50
N GLN A 48 -6.12 3.50 -6.03
CA GLN A 48 -6.33 3.45 -7.46
C GLN A 48 -6.79 4.79 -8.04
N GLU A 49 -7.66 5.51 -7.33
CA GLU A 49 -8.12 6.84 -7.72
C GLU A 49 -7.21 7.98 -7.21
N HIS A 50 -6.29 7.67 -6.30
CA HIS A 50 -5.36 8.64 -5.77
C HIS A 50 -4.39 9.14 -6.85
N ASP A 51 -3.98 10.40 -6.78
CA ASP A 51 -3.13 11.02 -7.80
C ASP A 51 -1.66 10.57 -7.71
N VAL A 52 -1.22 10.13 -6.53
CA VAL A 52 0.15 9.68 -6.24
C VAL A 52 0.20 8.15 -6.12
N ASN A 53 1.17 7.56 -6.81
CA ASN A 53 1.48 6.14 -6.73
C ASN A 53 2.07 5.79 -5.36
N PRO A 54 1.48 4.84 -4.61
CA PRO A 54 1.95 4.50 -3.26
C PRO A 54 3.32 3.83 -3.22
N PHE A 55 3.76 3.19 -4.31
CA PHE A 55 5.01 2.44 -4.35
C PHE A 55 6.20 3.31 -4.70
N THR A 56 5.99 4.30 -5.58
CA THR A 56 7.06 5.21 -6.04
C THR A 56 6.98 6.60 -5.42
N LYS A 57 5.86 6.95 -4.77
CA LYS A 57 5.57 8.27 -4.20
C LYS A 57 5.57 9.40 -5.24
N GLN A 58 5.31 9.07 -6.50
CA GLN A 58 5.25 10.01 -7.63
C GLN A 58 3.84 10.07 -8.21
N LEU A 59 3.53 11.17 -8.92
CA LEU A 59 2.24 11.31 -9.60
C LEU A 59 2.05 10.20 -10.65
N HIS A 60 0.83 9.68 -10.77
CA HIS A 60 0.50 8.72 -11.81
C HIS A 60 0.64 9.34 -13.21
N SER A 61 1.16 8.55 -14.16
CA SER A 61 1.27 8.99 -15.55
C SER A 61 -0.10 9.00 -16.25
N ALA A 62 -0.25 9.83 -17.28
CA ALA A 62 -1.45 9.84 -18.10
C ALA A 62 -1.71 8.47 -18.78
N GLN A 63 -0.65 7.73 -19.11
CA GLN A 63 -0.77 6.38 -19.67
C GLN A 63 -1.34 5.41 -18.65
N TYR A 64 -0.92 5.48 -17.38
CA TYR A 64 -1.48 4.66 -16.30
C TYR A 64 -3.00 4.87 -16.20
N LYS A 65 -3.46 6.12 -16.16
CA LYS A 65 -4.90 6.46 -16.08
C LYS A 65 -5.69 5.90 -17.27
N LYS A 66 -5.13 5.92 -18.50
CA LYS A 66 -5.76 5.32 -19.69
C LYS A 66 -5.87 3.78 -19.61
N ILE A 67 -4.82 3.12 -19.12
CA ILE A 67 -4.81 1.66 -18.93
C ILE A 67 -5.84 1.29 -17.86
N LEU A 68 -5.92 2.08 -16.79
CA LEU A 68 -6.86 1.88 -15.69
C LEU A 68 -8.31 1.87 -16.16
N ALA A 69 -8.72 2.91 -16.88
CA ALA A 69 -10.05 3.01 -17.48
C ALA A 69 -10.37 1.88 -18.46
N SER A 70 -9.34 1.24 -19.03
CA SER A 70 -9.51 0.07 -19.89
C SER A 70 -9.66 -1.22 -19.08
N ARG A 71 -8.96 -1.33 -17.94
CA ARG A 71 -9.04 -2.47 -17.02
C ARG A 71 -10.35 -2.53 -16.26
N GLU A 72 -10.92 -1.39 -15.91
CA GLU A 72 -12.25 -1.28 -15.28
C GLU A 72 -13.37 -1.91 -16.13
N LYS A 73 -13.17 -1.98 -17.45
CA LYS A 73 -14.13 -2.58 -18.38
C LYS A 73 -14.01 -4.11 -18.48
N LEU A 74 -13.02 -4.71 -17.85
CA LEU A 74 -12.84 -6.16 -17.89
C LEU A 74 -13.91 -6.84 -17.03
N PRO A 75 -14.48 -7.98 -17.46
CA PRO A 75 -15.50 -8.70 -16.68
C PRO A 75 -15.03 -9.12 -15.28
N VAL A 76 -13.73 -9.33 -15.09
CA VAL A 76 -13.15 -9.69 -13.78
C VAL A 76 -13.22 -8.52 -12.80
N TYR A 77 -13.22 -7.28 -13.31
CA TYR A 77 -13.22 -6.10 -12.47
C TYR A 77 -14.53 -5.97 -11.66
N SER A 78 -15.66 -6.41 -12.22
CA SER A 78 -16.94 -6.42 -11.49
C SER A 78 -17.01 -7.49 -10.38
N GLN A 79 -16.11 -8.48 -10.40
CA GLN A 79 -16.03 -9.55 -9.40
C GLN A 79 -14.94 -9.29 -8.34
N MET A 80 -14.27 -8.14 -8.37
CA MET A 80 -13.18 -7.84 -7.42
C MET A 80 -13.66 -7.84 -5.97
N ASP A 81 -14.86 -7.33 -5.69
CA ASP A 81 -15.42 -7.36 -4.34
C ASP A 81 -15.54 -8.77 -3.76
N ASP A 82 -15.97 -9.73 -4.59
CA ASP A 82 -16.12 -11.12 -4.18
C ASP A 82 -14.76 -11.80 -4.05
N PHE A 83 -13.82 -11.51 -4.96
CA PHE A 83 -12.45 -12.02 -4.89
C PHE A 83 -11.74 -11.67 -3.58
N PHE A 84 -11.90 -10.43 -3.09
CA PHE A 84 -11.30 -9.99 -1.82
C PHE A 84 -11.94 -10.61 -0.58
N LYS A 85 -13.13 -11.22 -0.70
CA LYS A 85 -13.85 -11.87 0.41
C LYS A 85 -13.59 -13.38 0.49
N MET A 86 -12.98 -13.98 -0.53
CA MET A 86 -12.68 -15.43 -0.58
C MET A 86 -11.47 -15.83 0.30
N GLU A 87 -11.24 -15.18 1.44
CA GLU A 87 -10.22 -15.57 2.43
C GLU A 87 -10.64 -16.76 3.29
#